data_AF-A0A0B1S8I6-F1
#
_entry.id   AF-A0A0B1S8I6-F1
#
_cell.length_a   1.000
_cell.length_b   1.000
_cell.length_c   1.000
_cell.angle_alpha   90.00
_cell.angle_beta   90.00
_cell.angle_gamma   90.00
#
_symmetry.space_group_name_H-M   'P 1'
#
loop_
_entity.id
_entity.type
_entity.pdbx_description
1 polymer ?
#
loop_
_entity_poly.entity_id
_entity_poly.type
_entity_poly.pdbx_seq_one_letter_code
_entity_poly.pdbx_strand_id
1 'polypeptide(L)'
;MEHYGHRVLLAVFDSVDDTVLVNKYITSELSNEMKKLILDSWGEKVIHYIVHPRDGRGMPREEIELLKEGDSNPFSKKEKKDRYAEIYRHICESLYSYLAGNMESLIFEENRSKFIAASLETTGNYDLFDRQVPPEMRKQCNEAIAALAKQEFIPMDSQRLHLIEHPAGHFLLMAVLRCDQFLPEEQQLSVELVNSLSRQELGSWIYCNKGCHVLLKMIQSGAAVVRQKVKEAVNMKQLKEYTFRGATLLAEELTKS
;
A
#
# COMPACT_ATOMS: atom_id res chain seq x y z
N MET A 1 17.62 -6.08 12.83
CA MET A 1 17.23 -5.50 14.13
C MET A 1 17.11 -6.65 15.14
N GLU A 2 17.29 -6.43 16.45
CA GLU A 2 17.23 -7.52 17.46
C GLU A 2 15.78 -7.76 17.92
N HIS A 3 15.43 -9.02 18.25
CA HIS A 3 14.07 -9.47 18.58
C HIS A 3 13.46 -8.70 19.76
N TYR A 4 14.20 -8.35 20.80
CA TYR A 4 13.67 -7.59 21.93
C TYR A 4 14.00 -6.09 21.84
N GLY A 5 15.15 -5.75 21.26
CA GLY A 5 15.61 -4.37 21.10
C GLY A 5 14.63 -3.49 20.33
N HIS A 6 13.93 -4.02 19.32
CA HIS A 6 12.95 -3.24 18.56
C HIS A 6 11.80 -2.70 19.43
N ARG A 7 11.42 -3.41 20.51
CA ARG A 7 10.34 -2.99 21.43
C ARG A 7 10.68 -1.71 22.18
N VAL A 8 11.96 -1.48 22.46
CA VAL A 8 12.43 -0.24 23.07
C VAL A 8 12.14 0.94 22.16
N LEU A 9 12.35 0.79 20.85
CA LEU A 9 12.01 1.83 19.86
C LEU A 9 10.51 2.10 19.84
N LEU A 10 9.67 1.05 19.88
CA LEU A 10 8.21 1.21 19.92
C LEU A 10 7.77 2.00 21.16
N ALA A 11 8.30 1.65 22.33
CA ALA A 11 8.02 2.36 23.57
C ALA A 11 8.50 3.82 23.53
N VAL A 12 9.67 4.09 22.93
CA VAL A 12 10.17 5.46 22.73
C VAL A 12 9.21 6.27 21.87
N PHE A 13 8.70 5.70 20.77
CA PHE A 13 7.70 6.34 19.92
C PHE A 13 6.37 6.59 20.65
N ASP A 14 6.04 5.79 21.66
CA ASP A 14 4.83 5.94 22.48
C ASP A 14 4.95 6.94 23.63
N SER A 15 6.18 7.29 24.06
CA SER A 15 6.37 8.03 25.32
C SER A 15 7.19 9.32 25.21
N VAL A 16 8.08 9.47 24.24
CA VAL A 16 8.98 10.64 24.21
C VAL A 16 8.30 11.84 23.55
N ASP A 17 8.09 12.92 24.32
CA ASP A 17 7.48 14.15 23.81
C ASP A 17 8.41 14.97 22.91
N ASP A 18 9.71 14.95 23.18
CA ASP A 18 10.73 15.62 22.37
C ASP A 18 11.02 14.82 21.10
N THR A 19 10.09 14.92 20.15
CA THR A 19 10.19 14.30 18.83
C THR A 19 11.28 14.92 17.98
N VAL A 20 11.74 16.15 18.28
CA VAL A 20 12.91 16.75 17.61
C VAL A 20 14.15 15.94 17.94
N LEU A 21 14.34 15.58 19.22
CA LEU A 21 15.43 14.72 19.66
C LEU A 21 15.31 13.30 19.07
N VAL A 22 14.11 12.71 19.12
CA VAL A 22 13.85 11.37 18.54
C VAL A 22 14.18 11.38 17.05
N ASN A 23 13.72 12.39 16.32
CA ASN A 23 13.98 12.51 14.89
C ASN A 23 15.46 12.68 14.58
N LYS A 24 16.16 13.50 15.37
CA LYS A 24 17.58 13.77 15.17
C LYS A 24 18.47 12.54 15.32
N TYR A 25 18.18 11.65 16.27
CA TYR A 25 19.11 10.57 16.64
C TYR A 25 18.60 9.15 16.41
N ILE A 26 17.28 8.96 16.29
CA ILE A 26 16.69 7.64 16.07
C ILE A 26 16.13 7.59 14.65
N THR A 27 15.17 8.47 14.35
CA THR A 27 14.43 8.41 13.09
C THR A 27 15.31 8.71 11.88
N SER A 28 16.32 9.56 12.04
CA SER A 28 17.36 9.83 11.02
C SER A 28 18.18 8.59 10.66
N GLU A 29 18.64 7.83 11.66
CA GLU A 29 19.37 6.58 11.46
C GLU A 29 18.48 5.52 10.79
N LEU A 30 17.21 5.45 11.19
CA LEU A 30 16.24 4.57 10.52
C LEU A 30 16.05 4.94 9.05
N SER A 31 15.92 6.25 8.75
CA SER A 31 15.79 6.75 7.38
C SER A 31 16.99 6.39 6.50
N ASN A 32 18.21 6.41 7.04
CA ASN A 32 19.42 6.09 6.29
C ASN A 32 19.57 4.59 5.97
N GLU A 33 18.85 3.71 6.68
CA GLU A 33 18.99 2.25 6.60
C GLU A 33 17.70 1.55 6.15
N MET A 34 16.84 2.26 5.42
CA MET A 34 15.50 1.82 5.02
C MET A 34 15.49 0.43 4.36
N LYS A 35 16.45 0.16 3.47
CA LYS A 35 16.63 -1.16 2.85
C LYS A 35 16.85 -2.26 3.89
N LYS A 36 17.80 -2.06 4.81
CA LYS A 36 18.10 -3.07 5.84
C LYS A 36 16.92 -3.30 6.76
N LEU A 37 16.17 -2.24 7.06
CA LEU A 37 15.01 -2.32 7.94
C LEU A 37 13.85 -3.08 7.31
N ILE A 38 13.44 -2.70 6.10
CA ILE A 38 12.29 -3.34 5.42
C ILE A 38 12.56 -4.82 5.13
N LEU A 39 13.81 -5.19 4.82
CA LEU A 39 14.15 -6.60 4.56
C LEU A 39 14.34 -7.43 5.84
N ASP A 40 14.54 -6.80 7.00
CA ASP A 40 14.64 -7.48 8.29
C ASP A 40 13.27 -7.63 8.95
N SER A 41 12.93 -8.82 9.47
CA SER A 41 11.61 -9.07 10.06
C SER A 41 11.30 -8.20 11.27
N TRP A 42 12.31 -7.78 12.03
CA TRP A 42 12.14 -6.90 13.20
C TRP A 42 12.23 -5.42 12.80
N GLY A 43 13.05 -5.09 11.81
CA GLY A 43 13.14 -3.76 11.22
C GLY A 43 11.84 -3.33 10.54
N GLU A 44 11.21 -4.23 9.78
CA GLU A 44 9.91 -3.96 9.15
C GLU A 44 8.87 -3.66 10.22
N LYS A 45 8.87 -4.37 11.35
CA LYS A 45 7.95 -4.08 12.47
C LYS A 45 8.14 -2.68 13.04
N VAL A 46 9.38 -2.19 13.14
CA VAL A 46 9.64 -0.81 13.61
C VAL A 46 9.04 0.20 12.64
N ILE A 47 9.28 0.05 11.33
CA ILE A 47 8.74 0.96 10.34
C ILE A 47 7.21 0.83 10.25
N HIS A 48 6.68 -0.40 10.27
CA HIS A 48 5.24 -0.66 10.32
C HIS A 48 4.61 0.01 11.52
N TYR A 49 5.25 0.01 12.69
CA TYR A 49 4.73 0.71 13.87
C TYR A 49 4.70 2.22 13.72
N ILE A 50 5.68 2.81 13.02
CA ILE A 50 5.65 4.26 12.73
C ILE A 50 4.48 4.59 11.77
N VAL A 51 4.19 3.70 10.81
CA VAL A 51 3.08 3.88 9.85
C VAL A 51 1.72 3.57 10.50
N HIS A 52 1.63 2.51 11.29
CA HIS A 52 0.43 1.91 11.87
C HIS A 52 0.70 1.52 13.34
N PRO A 53 0.79 2.50 14.25
CA PRO A 53 1.12 2.23 15.65
C PRO A 53 0.02 1.38 16.29
N ARG A 54 0.45 0.29 16.95
CA ARG A 54 -0.41 -0.69 17.64
C ARG A 54 -1.40 -1.43 16.72
N ASP A 55 -1.04 -1.61 15.44
CA ASP A 55 -1.86 -2.36 14.50
C ASP A 55 -1.79 -3.88 14.73
N GLY A 56 -2.95 -4.45 15.07
CA GLY A 56 -3.13 -5.88 15.35
C GLY A 56 -2.87 -6.80 14.15
N ARG A 57 -2.74 -6.27 12.93
CA ARG A 57 -2.36 -7.06 11.74
C ARG A 57 -0.87 -7.44 11.76
N GLY A 58 -0.03 -6.59 12.35
CA GLY A 58 1.42 -6.79 12.47
C GLY A 58 1.90 -7.11 13.88
N MET A 59 1.04 -6.96 14.88
CA MET A 59 1.39 -7.06 16.29
C MET A 59 0.40 -7.94 17.07
N PRO A 60 0.87 -8.96 17.82
CA PRO A 60 0.03 -9.73 18.73
C PRO A 60 -0.61 -8.86 19.80
N ARG A 61 -1.79 -9.26 20.28
CA ARG A 61 -2.54 -8.51 21.30
C ARG A 61 -1.72 -8.32 22.56
N GLU A 62 -0.96 -9.32 22.98
CA GLU A 62 -0.14 -9.30 24.19
C GLU A 62 0.95 -8.22 24.13
N GLU A 63 1.52 -8.00 22.94
CA GLU A 63 2.53 -6.96 22.72
C GLU A 63 1.91 -5.56 22.71
N ILE A 64 0.69 -5.42 22.17
CA ILE A 64 -0.09 -4.17 22.26
C ILE A 64 -0.43 -3.86 23.72
N GLU A 65 -0.88 -4.86 24.49
CA GLU A 65 -1.21 -4.67 25.92
C GLU A 65 0.05 -4.31 26.74
N LEU A 66 1.19 -4.94 26.44
CA LEU A 66 2.46 -4.59 27.08
C LEU A 66 2.85 -3.12 26.82
N LEU A 67 2.72 -2.63 25.57
CA LEU A 67 3.01 -1.22 25.26
C LEU A 67 2.03 -0.25 25.93
N LYS A 68 0.76 -0.65 26.11
CA LYS A 68 -0.25 0.16 26.81
C LYS A 68 0.09 0.39 28.28
N GLU A 69 0.89 -0.45 28.92
CA GLU A 69 1.33 -0.23 30.30
C GLU A 69 2.14 1.07 30.46
N GLY A 70 2.77 1.57 29.39
CA GLY A 70 3.47 2.86 29.38
C GLY A 70 2.57 4.07 29.15
N ASP A 71 1.27 3.86 28.87
CA ASP A 71 0.32 4.95 28.62
C ASP A 71 0.04 5.77 29.88
N SER A 72 -0.29 7.06 29.68
CA SER A 72 -0.65 7.98 30.76
C SER A 72 0.41 8.10 31.86
N ASN A 73 1.66 7.79 31.56
CA ASN A 73 2.77 8.00 32.47
C ASN A 73 2.91 9.51 32.82
N PRO A 74 3.53 9.86 33.96
CA PRO A 74 3.52 11.22 34.47
C PRO A 74 4.33 12.24 33.64
N PHE A 75 5.12 11.79 32.66
CA PHE A 75 6.05 12.65 31.92
C PHE A 75 5.69 12.84 30.43
N SER A 76 4.96 11.91 29.82
CA SER A 76 4.44 12.05 28.46
C SER A 76 3.17 12.92 28.44
N LYS A 77 3.29 14.17 28.02
CA LYS A 77 2.22 15.17 27.96
C LYS A 77 1.74 15.45 26.54
N LYS A 78 2.58 15.18 25.51
CA LYS A 78 2.18 15.33 24.11
C LYS A 78 1.10 14.31 23.76
N GLU A 79 0.08 14.77 23.04
CA GLU A 79 -0.97 13.91 22.50
C GLU A 79 -0.38 12.86 21.56
N LYS A 80 -0.85 11.61 21.67
CA LYS A 80 -0.32 10.49 20.89
C LYS A 80 -0.36 10.75 19.38
N LYS A 81 -1.47 11.28 18.90
CA LYS A 81 -1.68 11.60 17.47
C LYS A 81 -0.61 12.56 16.93
N ASP A 82 -0.21 13.55 17.73
CA ASP A 82 0.74 14.58 17.31
C ASP A 82 2.16 13.99 17.33
N ARG A 83 2.48 13.19 18.34
CA ARG A 83 3.76 12.47 18.42
C ARG A 83 3.96 11.54 17.23
N TYR A 84 2.98 10.68 16.93
CA TYR A 84 3.07 9.77 15.78
C TYR A 84 3.15 10.53 14.45
N ALA A 85 2.35 11.57 14.27
CA ALA A 85 2.39 12.38 13.05
C ALA A 85 3.77 13.03 12.82
N GLU A 86 4.42 13.52 13.88
CA GLU A 86 5.75 14.13 13.79
C GLU A 86 6.87 13.12 13.48
N ILE A 87 6.81 11.92 14.06
CA ILE A 87 7.78 10.84 13.79
C ILE A 87 7.57 10.31 12.36
N TYR A 88 6.33 10.03 11.99
CA TYR A 88 5.98 9.55 10.65
C TYR A 88 6.43 10.53 9.56
N ARG A 89 6.18 11.83 9.74
CA ARG A 89 6.61 12.86 8.78
C ARG A 89 8.11 12.83 8.51
N HIS A 90 8.93 12.46 9.50
CA HIS A 90 10.38 12.41 9.35
C HIS A 90 10.89 11.21 8.53
N ILE A 91 10.14 10.10 8.48
CA ILE A 91 10.50 8.93 7.65
C ILE A 91 9.86 8.92 6.27
N CYS A 92 8.84 9.75 6.01
CA CYS A 92 8.06 9.68 4.77
C CYS A 92 8.93 9.67 3.51
N GLU A 93 9.86 10.63 3.39
CA GLU A 93 10.67 10.77 2.18
C GLU A 93 11.53 9.53 1.92
N SER A 94 12.26 9.04 2.93
CA SER A 94 13.12 7.86 2.83
C SER A 94 12.31 6.58 2.58
N LEU A 95 11.18 6.43 3.27
CA LEU A 95 10.28 5.28 3.13
C LEU A 95 9.74 5.20 1.70
N TYR A 96 9.01 6.23 1.25
CA TYR A 96 8.30 6.15 -0.02
C TYR A 96 9.25 6.21 -1.22
N SER A 97 10.38 6.92 -1.12
CA SER A 97 11.41 6.88 -2.16
C SER A 97 12.00 5.47 -2.31
N TYR A 98 12.24 4.77 -1.18
CA TYR A 98 12.70 3.39 -1.22
C TYR A 98 11.64 2.44 -1.80
N LEU A 99 10.37 2.58 -1.38
CA LEU A 99 9.27 1.75 -1.91
C LEU A 99 9.10 1.94 -3.42
N ALA A 100 9.02 3.17 -3.90
CA ALA A 100 8.88 3.47 -5.32
C ALA A 100 10.08 2.96 -6.13
N GLY A 101 11.30 3.18 -5.65
CA GLY A 101 12.53 2.77 -6.34
C GLY A 101 12.78 1.26 -6.35
N ASN A 102 12.10 0.47 -5.51
CA ASN A 102 12.30 -0.97 -5.36
C ASN A 102 11.00 -1.78 -5.49
N MET A 103 9.96 -1.21 -6.10
CA MET A 103 8.62 -1.80 -6.14
C MET A 103 8.62 -3.23 -6.71
N GLU A 104 9.40 -3.48 -7.77
CA GLU A 104 9.49 -4.78 -8.44
C GLU A 104 10.02 -5.87 -7.50
N SER A 105 11.23 -5.69 -6.96
CA SER A 105 11.86 -6.67 -6.07
C SER A 105 11.06 -6.86 -4.78
N LEU A 106 10.51 -5.77 -4.22
CA LEU A 106 9.67 -5.85 -3.03
C LEU A 106 8.41 -6.70 -3.25
N ILE A 107 7.82 -6.70 -4.46
CA ILE A 107 6.63 -7.50 -4.77
C ILE A 107 7.00 -8.94 -5.13
N PHE A 108 7.96 -9.13 -6.05
CA PHE A 108 8.19 -10.43 -6.69
C PHE A 108 9.24 -11.28 -5.99
N GLU A 109 10.21 -10.67 -5.29
CA GLU A 109 11.33 -11.38 -4.68
C GLU A 109 11.21 -11.42 -3.15
N GLU A 110 10.91 -10.27 -2.53
CA GLU A 110 10.99 -10.11 -1.08
C GLU A 110 9.64 -10.30 -0.34
N ASN A 111 8.55 -10.48 -1.11
CA ASN A 111 7.19 -10.70 -0.60
C ASN A 111 6.69 -9.61 0.38
N ARG A 112 6.97 -8.34 0.09
CA ARG A 112 6.65 -7.16 0.90
C ARG A 112 5.38 -6.44 0.47
N SER A 113 4.56 -7.03 -0.40
CA SER A 113 3.30 -6.42 -0.88
C SER A 113 2.33 -6.03 0.23
N LYS A 114 2.30 -6.77 1.35
CA LYS A 114 1.49 -6.42 2.53
C LYS A 114 1.98 -5.14 3.19
N PHE A 115 3.29 -5.00 3.33
CA PHE A 115 3.91 -3.81 3.91
C PHE A 115 3.71 -2.60 3.00
N ILE A 116 3.94 -2.73 1.69
CA ILE A 116 3.67 -1.65 0.71
C ILE A 116 2.20 -1.21 0.79
N ALA A 117 1.27 -2.18 0.79
CA ALA A 117 -0.15 -1.87 0.91
C ALA A 117 -0.46 -1.10 2.20
N ALA A 118 0.06 -1.57 3.34
CA ALA A 118 -0.11 -0.88 4.62
C ALA A 118 0.45 0.55 4.57
N SER A 119 1.62 0.78 3.98
CA SER A 119 2.18 2.14 3.82
C SER A 119 1.31 3.06 2.97
N LEU A 120 0.64 2.54 1.94
CA LEU A 120 -0.21 3.32 1.05
C LEU A 120 -1.69 3.40 1.47
N GLU A 121 -2.08 2.76 2.58
CA GLU A 121 -3.45 2.81 3.09
C GLU A 121 -3.82 4.20 3.63
N THR A 122 -5.04 4.65 3.31
CA THR A 122 -5.67 5.82 3.93
C THR A 122 -5.97 5.58 5.41
N THR A 123 -6.02 6.64 6.21
CA THR A 123 -6.38 6.57 7.64
C THR A 123 -7.76 5.91 7.83
N GLY A 124 -7.81 4.89 8.69
CA GLY A 124 -9.04 4.24 9.12
C GLY A 124 -9.52 4.68 10.51
N ASN A 125 -10.71 4.22 10.90
CA ASN A 125 -11.32 4.56 12.20
C ASN A 125 -10.54 4.07 13.43
N TYR A 126 -9.62 3.13 13.24
CA TYR A 126 -8.83 2.51 14.31
C TYR A 126 -7.37 3.01 14.35
N ASP A 127 -6.99 3.89 13.41
CA ASP A 127 -5.65 4.48 13.39
C ASP A 127 -5.51 5.51 14.52
N LEU A 128 -4.32 5.56 15.13
CA LEU A 128 -4.05 6.46 16.27
C LEU A 128 -3.69 7.89 15.85
N PHE A 129 -3.51 8.14 14.56
CA PHE A 129 -3.22 9.45 13.99
C PHE A 129 -3.69 9.52 12.53
N ASP A 130 -3.84 10.74 12.01
CA ASP A 130 -4.15 10.94 10.60
C ASP A 130 -2.89 10.75 9.75
N ARG A 131 -2.74 9.55 9.17
CA ARG A 131 -1.64 9.19 8.28
C ARG A 131 -1.93 9.70 6.88
N GLN A 132 -1.32 10.83 6.54
CA GLN A 132 -1.35 11.35 5.18
C GLN A 132 -0.05 11.02 4.45
N VAL A 133 -0.14 10.17 3.42
CA VAL A 133 0.97 9.96 2.47
C VAL A 133 1.13 11.26 1.67
N PRO A 134 2.33 11.88 1.62
CA PRO A 134 2.54 13.07 0.82
C PRO A 134 2.14 12.84 -0.64
N PRO A 135 1.41 13.77 -1.30
CA PRO A 135 0.87 13.55 -2.65
C PRO A 135 1.93 13.13 -3.68
N GLU A 136 3.09 13.80 -3.69
CA GLU A 136 4.19 13.47 -4.60
C GLU A 136 4.76 12.06 -4.36
N MET A 137 4.85 11.65 -3.09
CA MET A 137 5.35 10.31 -2.72
C MET A 137 4.35 9.21 -3.10
N ARG A 138 3.06 9.47 -2.92
CA ARG A 138 1.99 8.57 -3.38
C ARG A 138 2.01 8.44 -4.90
N LYS A 139 2.16 9.56 -5.61
CA LYS A 139 2.27 9.58 -7.07
C LYS A 139 3.45 8.72 -7.55
N GLN A 140 4.65 8.89 -6.99
CA GLN A 140 5.81 8.06 -7.32
C GLN A 140 5.55 6.56 -7.11
N CYS A 141 4.87 6.19 -6.01
CA CYS A 141 4.50 4.80 -5.76
C CYS A 141 3.48 4.29 -6.78
N ASN A 142 2.47 5.09 -7.12
CA ASN A 142 1.47 4.74 -8.13
C ASN A 142 2.11 4.57 -9.52
N GLU A 143 3.02 5.48 -9.91
CA GLU A 143 3.78 5.41 -11.16
C GLU A 143 4.64 4.13 -11.20
N ALA A 144 5.29 3.77 -10.09
CA ALA A 144 6.06 2.52 -9.99
C ALA A 144 5.17 1.28 -10.15
N ILE A 145 3.99 1.25 -9.54
CA ILE A 145 3.01 0.16 -9.69
C ILE A 145 2.51 0.11 -11.14
N ALA A 146 2.21 1.26 -11.75
CA ALA A 146 1.73 1.34 -13.13
C ALA A 146 2.80 0.92 -14.15
N ALA A 147 4.07 1.22 -13.89
CA ALA A 147 5.19 0.74 -14.71
C ALA A 147 5.27 -0.79 -14.73
N LEU A 148 5.03 -1.44 -13.59
CA LEU A 148 4.94 -2.91 -13.53
C LEU A 148 3.69 -3.44 -14.24
N ALA A 149 2.57 -2.73 -14.14
CA ALA A 149 1.31 -3.09 -14.78
C ALA A 149 1.33 -2.91 -16.31
N LYS A 150 2.29 -2.13 -16.82
CA LYS A 150 2.54 -1.90 -18.25
C LYS A 150 3.42 -2.97 -18.90
N GLN A 151 4.07 -3.82 -18.10
CA GLN A 151 4.83 -4.94 -18.65
C GLN A 151 3.91 -5.85 -19.48
N GLU A 152 4.48 -6.59 -20.42
CA GLU A 152 3.70 -7.46 -21.30
C GLU A 152 2.90 -8.47 -20.47
N PHE A 153 1.59 -8.54 -20.72
CA PHE A 153 0.73 -9.52 -20.07
C PHE A 153 0.60 -10.77 -20.94
N ILE A 154 1.25 -11.85 -20.51
CA ILE A 154 1.08 -13.19 -21.05
C ILE A 154 0.27 -14.02 -20.01
N PRO A 155 -0.98 -14.42 -20.33
CA PRO A 155 -1.81 -15.18 -19.40
C PRO A 155 -1.15 -16.52 -19.02
N MET A 156 -1.10 -16.81 -17.71
CA MET A 156 -0.53 -18.03 -17.16
C MET A 156 0.94 -18.26 -17.57
N ASP A 157 1.72 -17.19 -17.66
CA ASP A 157 3.15 -17.28 -17.97
C ASP A 157 3.89 -18.18 -16.96
N SER A 158 4.56 -19.21 -17.50
CA SER A 158 5.34 -20.18 -16.73
C SER A 158 6.64 -19.62 -16.16
N GLN A 159 7.18 -18.53 -16.70
CA GLN A 159 8.44 -17.94 -16.28
C GLN A 159 8.23 -16.83 -15.26
N ARG A 160 7.33 -15.89 -15.58
CA ARG A 160 7.10 -14.71 -14.75
C ARG A 160 5.65 -14.26 -14.86
N LEU A 161 4.89 -14.45 -13.78
CA LEU A 161 3.53 -13.95 -13.71
C LEU A 161 3.51 -12.42 -13.77
N HIS A 162 2.62 -11.88 -14.62
CA HIS A 162 2.31 -10.47 -14.67
C HIS A 162 1.74 -9.96 -13.32
N LEU A 163 1.87 -8.66 -13.04
CA LEU A 163 1.44 -8.05 -11.78
C LEU A 163 0.02 -8.44 -11.36
N ILE A 164 -0.93 -8.45 -12.31
CA ILE A 164 -2.34 -8.77 -12.06
C ILE A 164 -2.59 -10.26 -11.75
N GLU A 165 -1.72 -11.17 -12.19
CA GLU A 165 -1.84 -12.61 -11.95
C GLU A 165 -1.00 -13.07 -10.75
N HIS A 166 0.13 -12.41 -10.49
CA HIS A 166 1.02 -12.72 -9.39
C HIS A 166 0.27 -12.61 -8.04
N PRO A 167 0.34 -13.60 -7.13
CA PRO A 167 -0.41 -13.55 -5.86
C PRO A 167 -0.14 -12.29 -5.03
N ALA A 168 1.13 -11.89 -4.91
CA ALA A 168 1.52 -10.71 -4.13
C ALA A 168 1.15 -9.40 -4.87
N GLY A 169 1.30 -9.38 -6.21
CA GLY A 169 0.96 -8.23 -7.04
C GLY A 169 -0.55 -7.97 -7.08
N HIS A 170 -1.34 -9.02 -7.29
CA HIS A 170 -2.79 -8.95 -7.22
C HIS A 170 -3.28 -8.50 -5.84
N PHE A 171 -2.70 -9.02 -4.76
CA PHE A 171 -3.02 -8.55 -3.41
C PHE A 171 -2.75 -7.04 -3.26
N LEU A 172 -1.57 -6.57 -3.68
CA LEU A 172 -1.20 -5.16 -3.62
C LEU A 172 -2.23 -4.28 -4.37
N LEU A 173 -2.53 -4.63 -5.62
CA LEU A 173 -3.51 -3.90 -6.42
C LEU A 173 -4.86 -3.82 -5.73
N MET A 174 -5.40 -4.95 -5.27
CA MET A 174 -6.71 -4.98 -4.62
C MET A 174 -6.75 -4.22 -3.29
N ALA A 175 -5.63 -4.17 -2.56
CA ALA A 175 -5.51 -3.42 -1.32
C ALA A 175 -5.43 -1.92 -1.58
N VAL A 176 -4.55 -1.46 -2.48
CA VAL A 176 -4.35 -0.03 -2.76
C VAL A 176 -5.56 0.57 -3.48
N LEU A 177 -6.15 -0.14 -4.46
CA LEU A 177 -7.36 0.32 -5.18
C LEU A 177 -8.58 0.47 -4.26
N ARG A 178 -8.58 -0.13 -3.06
CA ARG A 178 -9.65 0.09 -2.08
C ARG A 178 -9.64 1.52 -1.55
N CYS A 179 -8.47 2.16 -1.49
CA CYS A 179 -8.31 3.49 -0.97
C CYS A 179 -8.77 4.58 -1.94
N ASP A 180 -8.87 4.28 -3.24
CA ASP A 180 -9.19 5.28 -4.27
C ASP A 180 -10.46 6.08 -3.96
N GLN A 181 -11.51 5.43 -3.44
CA GLN A 181 -12.78 6.09 -3.08
C GLN A 181 -12.66 7.15 -1.97
N PHE A 182 -11.55 7.15 -1.24
CA PHE A 182 -11.24 8.10 -0.16
C PHE A 182 -10.13 9.09 -0.52
N LEU A 183 -9.62 9.02 -1.76
CA LEU A 183 -8.52 9.84 -2.23
C LEU A 183 -8.99 10.82 -3.31
N PRO A 184 -8.37 12.01 -3.40
CA PRO A 184 -8.50 12.89 -4.56
C PRO A 184 -8.12 12.16 -5.85
N GLU A 185 -8.73 12.52 -6.98
CA GLU A 185 -8.58 11.83 -8.26
C GLU A 185 -7.11 11.69 -8.68
N GLU A 186 -6.32 12.75 -8.51
CA GLU A 186 -4.89 12.81 -8.83
C GLU A 186 -4.00 11.90 -7.96
N GLN A 187 -4.54 11.34 -6.88
CA GLN A 187 -3.84 10.43 -5.96
C GLN A 187 -4.32 8.98 -6.09
N GLN A 188 -5.35 8.72 -6.89
CA GLN A 188 -5.92 7.38 -7.07
C GLN A 188 -5.01 6.50 -7.93
N LEU A 189 -4.80 5.25 -7.51
CA LEU A 189 -4.02 4.29 -8.29
C LEU A 189 -4.73 3.94 -9.60
N SER A 190 -6.06 3.80 -9.57
CA SER A 190 -6.82 3.48 -10.78
C SER A 190 -6.72 4.57 -11.85
N VAL A 191 -6.63 5.85 -11.45
CA VAL A 191 -6.45 6.98 -12.36
C VAL A 191 -5.06 6.92 -13.01
N GLU A 192 -4.02 6.66 -12.22
CA GLU A 192 -2.67 6.46 -12.77
C GLU A 192 -2.67 5.30 -13.78
N LEU A 193 -3.20 4.13 -13.41
CA LEU A 193 -3.25 2.95 -14.30
C LEU A 193 -3.92 3.24 -15.65
N VAL A 194 -5.08 3.91 -15.67
CA VAL A 194 -5.77 4.23 -16.94
C VAL A 194 -5.10 5.37 -17.73
N ASN A 195 -4.15 6.08 -17.13
CA ASN A 195 -3.35 7.11 -17.78
C ASN A 195 -2.04 6.54 -18.35
N SER A 196 -1.39 5.60 -17.67
CA SER A 196 -0.13 5.02 -18.12
C SER A 196 -0.30 3.85 -19.09
N LEU A 197 -1.40 3.09 -19.00
CA LEU A 197 -1.69 1.95 -19.88
C LEU A 197 -2.47 2.37 -21.13
N SER A 198 -2.13 1.75 -22.26
CA SER A 198 -2.91 1.82 -23.48
C SER A 198 -4.24 1.06 -23.36
N ARG A 199 -5.17 1.38 -24.26
CA ARG A 199 -6.45 0.68 -24.38
C ARG A 199 -6.29 -0.84 -24.54
N GLN A 200 -5.26 -1.26 -25.27
CA GLN A 200 -5.00 -2.68 -25.56
C GLN A 200 -4.44 -3.40 -24.32
N GLU A 201 -3.47 -2.78 -23.63
CA GLU A 201 -2.90 -3.32 -22.39
C GLU A 201 -3.97 -3.44 -21.28
N LEU A 202 -4.79 -2.41 -21.08
CA LEU A 202 -5.86 -2.45 -20.08
C LEU A 202 -6.95 -3.47 -20.47
N GLY A 203 -7.29 -3.56 -21.76
CA GLY A 203 -8.30 -4.48 -22.26
C GLY A 203 -7.88 -5.95 -22.18
N SER A 204 -6.58 -6.27 -22.29
CA SER A 204 -6.07 -7.64 -22.24
C SER A 204 -6.23 -8.29 -20.86
N TRP A 205 -6.39 -7.50 -19.79
CA TRP A 205 -6.55 -8.01 -18.42
C TRP A 205 -7.79 -8.88 -18.25
N ILE A 206 -8.75 -8.85 -19.18
CA ILE A 206 -9.90 -9.75 -19.19
C ILE A 206 -9.53 -11.22 -19.42
N TYR A 207 -8.29 -11.51 -19.84
CA TYR A 207 -7.86 -12.89 -20.16
C TYR A 207 -7.55 -13.74 -18.92
N CYS A 208 -7.62 -13.17 -17.72
CA CYS A 208 -7.51 -13.93 -16.48
C CYS A 208 -8.54 -13.49 -15.42
N ASN A 209 -8.88 -14.42 -14.53
CA ASN A 209 -9.87 -14.16 -13.46
C ASN A 209 -9.44 -13.02 -12.54
N LYS A 210 -8.16 -12.96 -12.18
CA LYS A 210 -7.61 -11.94 -11.29
C LYS A 210 -7.61 -10.56 -11.95
N GLY A 211 -7.24 -10.47 -13.24
CA GLY A 211 -7.29 -9.24 -14.02
C GLY A 211 -8.71 -8.68 -14.10
N CYS A 212 -9.72 -9.52 -14.33
CA CYS A 212 -11.12 -9.08 -14.25
C CYS A 212 -11.51 -8.53 -12.86
N HIS A 213 -11.02 -9.11 -11.77
CA HIS A 213 -11.27 -8.58 -10.42
C HIS A 213 -10.57 -7.24 -10.19
N VAL A 214 -9.37 -7.02 -10.74
CA VAL A 214 -8.69 -5.72 -10.71
C VAL A 214 -9.51 -4.68 -11.46
N LEU A 215 -9.93 -4.95 -12.71
CA LEU A 215 -10.77 -4.04 -13.50
C LEU A 215 -12.10 -3.73 -12.80
N LEU A 216 -12.75 -4.76 -12.23
CA LEU A 216 -13.98 -4.59 -11.46
C LEU A 216 -13.76 -3.66 -10.28
N LYS A 217 -12.66 -3.84 -9.54
CA LYS A 217 -12.31 -3.00 -8.39
C LYS A 217 -12.04 -1.55 -8.79
N MET A 218 -11.34 -1.34 -9.91
CA MET A 218 -11.11 -0.01 -10.48
C MET A 218 -12.43 0.71 -10.80
N ILE A 219 -13.40 0.02 -11.39
CA ILE A 219 -14.72 0.59 -11.72
C ILE A 219 -15.53 0.92 -10.45
N GLN A 220 -15.42 0.09 -9.41
CA GLN A 220 -16.19 0.23 -8.17
C GLN A 220 -15.65 1.31 -7.24
N SER A 221 -14.33 1.54 -7.22
CA SER A 221 -13.69 2.46 -6.27
C SER A 221 -13.01 3.67 -6.91
N GLY A 222 -12.77 3.65 -8.22
CA GLY A 222 -12.14 4.76 -8.94
C GLY A 222 -13.11 5.84 -9.39
N ALA A 223 -12.55 6.97 -9.81
CA ALA A 223 -13.28 8.11 -10.36
C ALA A 223 -14.05 7.79 -11.66
N ALA A 224 -14.94 8.70 -12.07
CA ALA A 224 -15.77 8.53 -13.27
C ALA A 224 -14.93 8.31 -14.55
N VAL A 225 -13.77 8.97 -14.66
CA VAL A 225 -12.84 8.82 -15.79
C VAL A 225 -12.32 7.38 -15.92
N VAL A 226 -12.09 6.70 -14.80
CA VAL A 226 -11.62 5.30 -14.75
C VAL A 226 -12.68 4.38 -15.34
N ARG A 227 -13.94 4.54 -14.91
CA ARG A 227 -15.07 3.76 -15.43
C ARG A 227 -15.20 3.92 -16.94
N GLN A 228 -15.08 5.15 -17.45
CA GLN A 228 -15.16 5.43 -18.88
C GLN A 228 -14.02 4.75 -19.66
N LYS A 229 -12.77 4.91 -19.22
CA LYS A 229 -11.61 4.33 -19.91
C LYS A 229 -11.61 2.80 -19.88
N VAL A 230 -12.02 2.18 -18.76
CA VAL A 230 -12.16 0.72 -18.69
C VAL A 230 -13.27 0.23 -19.62
N LYS A 231 -14.43 0.90 -19.66
CA LYS A 231 -15.51 0.58 -20.60
C LYS A 231 -15.06 0.64 -22.05
N GLU A 232 -14.26 1.65 -22.40
CA GLU A 232 -13.70 1.76 -23.74
C GLU A 232 -12.69 0.64 -24.03
N ALA A 233 -11.83 0.29 -23.07
CA ALA A 233 -10.80 -0.73 -23.25
C ALA A 233 -11.33 -2.17 -23.36
N VAL A 234 -12.38 -2.51 -22.61
CA VAL A 234 -12.87 -3.88 -22.51
C VAL A 234 -13.69 -4.28 -23.74
N ASN A 235 -13.29 -5.38 -24.38
CA ASN A 235 -14.09 -6.02 -25.41
C ASN A 235 -15.23 -6.86 -24.79
N MET A 236 -16.44 -6.31 -24.75
CA MET A 236 -17.61 -6.96 -24.17
C MET A 236 -18.02 -8.28 -24.83
N LYS A 237 -17.71 -8.48 -26.12
CA LYS A 237 -18.00 -9.77 -26.79
C LYS A 237 -17.09 -10.84 -26.23
N GLN A 238 -15.79 -10.57 -26.20
CA GLN A 238 -14.78 -11.49 -25.68
C GLN A 238 -14.95 -11.73 -24.17
N LEU A 239 -15.27 -10.70 -23.39
CA LEU A 239 -15.51 -10.85 -21.95
C LEU A 239 -16.63 -11.84 -21.64
N LYS A 240 -17.70 -11.85 -22.45
CA LYS A 240 -18.85 -12.75 -22.27
C LYS A 240 -18.57 -14.21 -22.65
N GLU A 241 -17.46 -14.49 -23.33
CA GLU A 241 -17.04 -15.85 -23.65
C GLU A 241 -16.39 -16.54 -22.42
N TYR A 242 -15.89 -15.76 -21.46
CA TYR A 242 -15.28 -16.29 -20.24
C TYR A 242 -16.32 -16.63 -19.17
N THR A 243 -16.17 -17.82 -18.57
CA THR A 243 -17.10 -18.36 -17.56
C THR A 243 -16.61 -18.25 -16.12
N PHE A 244 -15.38 -17.78 -15.90
CA PHE A 244 -14.84 -17.60 -14.57
C PHE A 244 -15.49 -16.41 -13.85
N ARG A 245 -15.52 -16.47 -12.52
CA ARG A 245 -16.31 -15.56 -11.67
C ARG A 245 -16.01 -14.07 -11.91
N GLY A 246 -14.74 -13.71 -12.06
CA GLY A 246 -14.30 -12.34 -12.31
C GLY A 246 -14.89 -11.77 -13.61
N ALA A 247 -14.90 -12.54 -14.70
CA ALA A 247 -15.47 -12.09 -15.97
C ALA A 247 -16.98 -11.89 -15.89
N THR A 248 -17.69 -12.83 -15.25
CA THR A 248 -19.14 -12.70 -15.05
C THR A 248 -19.48 -11.43 -14.28
N LEU A 249 -18.80 -11.18 -13.16
CA LEU A 249 -19.03 -9.98 -12.35
C LEU A 249 -18.66 -8.68 -13.07
N LEU A 250 -17.55 -8.68 -13.82
CA LEU A 250 -17.15 -7.52 -14.61
C LEU A 250 -18.16 -7.22 -15.73
N ALA A 251 -18.67 -8.25 -16.42
CA ALA A 251 -19.66 -8.09 -17.47
C ALA A 251 -20.99 -7.53 -16.92
N GLU A 252 -21.43 -8.02 -15.74
CA GLU A 252 -22.60 -7.50 -15.03
C GLU A 252 -22.42 -6.02 -14.68
N GLU A 253 -21.28 -5.64 -14.10
CA GLU A 253 -21.00 -4.26 -13.70
C GLU A 253 -20.95 -3.30 -14.90
N LEU A 254 -20.30 -3.71 -15.99
CA LEU A 254 -20.21 -2.90 -17.21
C LEU A 254 -21.56 -2.72 -17.93
N THR A 255 -22.52 -3.62 -17.69
CA THR A 255 -23.87 -3.55 -18.29
C THR A 255 -24.84 -2.69 -17.48
N LYS A 256 -24.62 -2.54 -16.16
CA LYS A 256 -25.48 -1.73 -15.26
C LYS A 256 -25.37 -0.22 -15.48
N SER A 257 -24.37 0.23 -16.22
CA SER A 257 -23.99 1.65 -16.34
C SER A 257 -24.10 2.14 -17.76
#